data_AF-A0A8J7LDJ4-F1
#
_entry.id   AF-A0A8J7LDJ4-F1
#
_cell.length_a   1.000
_cell.length_b   1.000
_cell.length_c   1.000
_cell.angle_alpha   90.00
_cell.angle_beta   90.00
_cell.angle_gamma   90.00
#
_symmetry.space_group_name_H-M   'P 1'
#
loop_
_entity.id
_entity.type
_entity.pdbx_description
1 polymer ?
#
loop_
_entity_poly.entity_id
_entity_poly.type
_entity_poly.pdbx_seq_one_letter_code
_entity_poly.pdbx_strand_id
1 'polypeptide(L)'
;MLTLTKLKPPNPDTVVTLTLALTAEERTRSRHRFETEDGKVVFLRLPRGTVLRDGDILQDETNSSLIRITAKAESVLTVFTQTPLLLMRAAYHLGNRHVPVEITPSYLRLSTDPVLRTMLEQLGLEIKEEILPFQPELGAYGQQHHAH
;
A
#
# COMPACT_ATOMS: atom_id res chain seq x y z
N MET A 1 -20.10 9.95 12.27
CA MET A 1 -18.85 9.24 12.62
C MET A 1 -19.05 7.77 12.28
N LEU A 2 -18.18 7.20 11.44
CA LEU A 2 -18.34 5.83 10.94
C LEU A 2 -17.20 4.94 11.45
N THR A 3 -17.52 3.82 12.07
CA THR A 3 -16.51 2.88 12.61
C THR A 3 -16.52 1.58 11.80
N LEU A 4 -15.39 1.26 11.18
CA LEU A 4 -15.21 0.09 10.31
C LEU A 4 -14.49 -1.02 11.07
N THR A 5 -15.10 -2.19 11.13
CA THR A 5 -14.65 -3.29 11.99
C THR A 5 -14.35 -4.58 11.23
N LYS A 6 -14.85 -4.70 10.00
CA LYS A 6 -14.67 -5.90 9.17
C LYS A 6 -13.98 -5.54 7.86
N LEU A 7 -13.05 -6.40 7.45
CA LEU A 7 -12.41 -6.39 6.14
C LEU A 7 -13.02 -7.48 5.27
N LYS A 8 -13.33 -7.15 4.03
CA LYS A 8 -13.77 -8.06 2.96
C LYS A 8 -12.80 -7.94 1.79
N PRO A 9 -12.61 -9.04 1.03
CA PRO A 9 -11.77 -9.00 -0.16
C PRO A 9 -12.35 -8.02 -1.20
N PRO A 10 -11.52 -7.53 -2.13
CA PRO A 10 -11.96 -6.66 -3.20
C PRO A 10 -13.07 -7.29 -4.03
N ASN A 11 -14.12 -6.53 -4.30
CA ASN A 11 -15.20 -6.92 -5.21
C ASN A 11 -15.66 -5.69 -6.02
N PRO A 12 -15.37 -5.64 -7.34
CA PRO A 12 -15.73 -4.52 -8.22
C PRO A 12 -17.24 -4.21 -8.21
N ASP A 13 -18.07 -5.24 -8.11
CA ASP A 13 -19.54 -5.14 -8.21
C ASP A 13 -20.20 -4.68 -6.90
N THR A 14 -19.43 -4.57 -5.81
CA THR A 14 -19.97 -4.10 -4.55
C THR A 14 -20.25 -2.61 -4.62
N VAL A 15 -21.53 -2.24 -4.45
CA VAL A 15 -21.96 -0.85 -4.27
C VAL A 15 -21.46 -0.36 -2.92
N VAL A 16 -20.56 0.62 -2.95
CA VAL A 16 -19.97 1.22 -1.76
C VAL A 16 -20.53 2.61 -1.53
N THR A 17 -20.64 2.99 -0.26
CA THR A 17 -21.18 4.28 0.19
C THR A 17 -20.17 5.40 -0.03
N LEU A 18 -18.88 5.10 0.13
CA LEU A 18 -17.77 6.03 -0.13
C LEU A 18 -16.46 5.28 -0.39
N THR A 19 -15.48 6.01 -0.93
CA THR A 19 -14.09 5.56 -1.09
C THR A 19 -13.19 6.25 -0.06
N LEU A 20 -12.19 5.53 0.44
CA LEU A 20 -11.17 6.06 1.33
C LEU A 20 -9.80 5.85 0.68
N ALA A 21 -9.19 6.93 0.20
CA ALA A 21 -7.86 6.92 -0.39
C ALA A 21 -6.81 6.97 0.72
N LEU A 22 -5.98 5.93 0.80
CA LEU A 22 -4.93 5.79 1.82
C LEU A 22 -3.57 5.53 1.17
N THR A 23 -2.51 6.15 1.68
CA THR A 23 -1.13 5.83 1.30
C THR A 23 -0.73 4.42 1.75
N ALA A 24 0.38 3.90 1.23
CA ALA A 24 0.92 2.62 1.65
C ALA A 24 1.14 2.54 3.18
N GLU A 25 1.66 3.62 3.79
CA GLU A 25 1.85 3.68 5.25
C GLU A 25 0.51 3.67 6.00
N GLU A 26 -0.45 4.49 5.57
CA GLU A 26 -1.77 4.57 6.20
C GLU A 26 -2.50 3.23 6.13
N ARG A 27 -2.33 2.48 5.05
CA ARG A 27 -2.90 1.12 4.88
C ARG A 27 -2.34 0.07 5.84
N THR A 28 -1.24 0.36 6.55
CA THR A 28 -0.75 -0.51 7.65
C THR A 28 -1.45 -0.27 8.99
N ARG A 29 -2.26 0.79 9.10
CA ARG A 29 -2.90 1.21 10.34
C ARG A 29 -4.21 0.44 10.58
N SER A 30 -4.16 -0.61 11.38
CA SER A 30 -5.38 -1.38 11.78
C SER A 30 -6.35 -0.61 12.69
N ARG A 31 -5.86 0.37 13.46
CA ARG A 31 -6.66 1.20 14.36
C ARG A 31 -6.27 2.66 14.26
N HIS A 32 -7.08 3.47 13.59
CA HIS A 32 -6.76 4.87 13.33
C HIS A 32 -8.00 5.69 12.97
N ARG A 33 -7.95 7.00 13.22
CA ARG A 33 -8.97 7.96 12.77
C ARG A 33 -8.51 8.58 11.47
N PHE A 34 -9.27 8.39 10.40
CA PHE A 34 -9.09 9.09 9.13
C PHE A 34 -10.21 10.10 8.92
N GLU A 35 -9.92 11.07 8.07
CA GLU A 35 -10.87 12.06 7.60
C GLU A 35 -10.85 12.03 6.08
N THR A 36 -12.01 11.84 5.46
CA THR A 36 -12.15 11.86 4.00
C THR A 36 -11.99 13.30 3.49
N GLU A 37 -11.77 13.46 2.19
CA GLU A 37 -11.75 14.78 1.55
C GLU A 37 -13.06 15.57 1.78
N ASP A 38 -14.20 14.87 1.85
CA ASP A 38 -15.51 15.47 2.18
C ASP A 38 -15.71 15.81 3.68
N GLY A 39 -14.67 15.72 4.52
CA GLY A 39 -14.74 15.98 5.96
C GLY A 39 -15.45 14.90 6.79
N LYS A 40 -15.77 13.73 6.21
CA LYS A 40 -16.36 12.62 6.96
C LYS A 40 -15.29 11.90 7.77
N VAL A 41 -15.58 11.72 9.06
CA VAL A 41 -14.67 11.02 9.98
C VAL A 41 -14.95 9.51 9.96
N VAL A 42 -13.90 8.74 9.67
CA VAL A 42 -13.89 7.27 9.63
C VAL A 42 -12.90 6.75 10.66
N PHE A 43 -13.30 5.75 11.46
CA PHE A 43 -12.45 5.08 12.41
C PHE A 43 -12.22 3.63 11.98
N LEU A 44 -10.96 3.24 11.80
CA LEU A 44 -10.60 1.84 11.65
C LEU A 44 -10.51 1.19 13.02
N ARG A 45 -11.15 0.03 13.17
CA ARG A 45 -11.05 -0.85 14.34
C ARG A 45 -10.94 -2.29 13.88
N LEU A 46 -9.87 -2.57 13.15
CA LEU A 46 -9.57 -3.88 12.59
C LEU A 46 -8.70 -4.71 13.55
N PRO A 47 -8.58 -6.03 13.32
CA PRO A 47 -7.58 -6.87 13.99
C PRO A 47 -6.18 -6.27 13.86
N ARG A 48 -5.34 -6.46 14.89
CA ARG A 48 -3.96 -5.97 14.84
C ARG A 48 -3.20 -6.69 13.73
N GLY A 49 -2.34 -5.95 13.03
CA GLY A 49 -1.55 -6.49 11.91
C GLY A 49 -2.30 -6.56 10.58
N THR A 50 -3.58 -6.17 10.53
CA THR A 50 -4.29 -6.04 9.24
C THR A 50 -3.62 -4.97 8.38
N VAL A 51 -3.23 -5.36 7.16
CA VAL A 51 -2.74 -4.46 6.12
C VAL A 51 -3.77 -4.42 5.00
N LEU A 52 -4.20 -3.20 4.65
CA LEU A 52 -5.20 -2.96 3.62
C LEU A 52 -4.56 -2.94 2.23
N ARG A 53 -5.27 -3.47 1.24
CA ARG A 53 -4.90 -3.47 -0.17
C ARG A 53 -5.81 -2.56 -0.97
N ASP A 54 -5.36 -2.20 -2.17
CA ASP A 54 -6.23 -1.52 -3.13
C ASP A 54 -7.46 -2.36 -3.43
N GLY A 55 -8.63 -1.73 -3.44
CA GLY A 55 -9.92 -2.37 -3.70
C GLY A 55 -10.56 -3.08 -2.51
N ASP A 56 -9.85 -3.23 -1.39
CA ASP A 56 -10.40 -3.87 -0.18
C ASP A 56 -11.69 -3.16 0.26
N ILE A 57 -12.64 -3.94 0.79
CA ILE A 57 -13.93 -3.41 1.24
C ILE A 57 -14.01 -3.49 2.75
N LEU A 58 -14.23 -2.35 3.38
CA LEU A 58 -14.47 -2.26 4.81
C LEU A 58 -15.95 -2.12 5.11
N GLN A 59 -16.38 -2.77 6.17
CA GLN A 59 -17.77 -2.76 6.63
C GLN A 59 -17.86 -2.34 8.09
N ASP A 60 -18.92 -1.60 8.41
CA ASP A 60 -19.26 -1.20 9.76
C ASP A 60 -19.95 -2.32 10.57
N GLU A 61 -20.15 -2.12 11.87
CA GLU A 61 -20.77 -3.14 12.73
C GLU A 61 -22.23 -3.40 12.37
N THR A 62 -22.96 -2.38 11.89
CA THR A 62 -24.40 -2.50 11.56
C THR A 62 -24.64 -3.06 10.16
N ASN A 63 -23.58 -3.33 9.39
CA ASN A 63 -23.61 -3.77 8.00
C ASN A 63 -24.31 -2.80 7.04
N SER A 64 -24.52 -1.54 7.44
CA SER A 64 -25.24 -0.52 6.66
C SER A 64 -24.33 0.26 5.73
N SER A 65 -23.03 0.27 5.99
CA SER A 65 -22.05 1.07 5.26
C SER A 65 -20.91 0.20 4.74
N LEU A 66 -20.62 0.35 3.45
CA LEU A 66 -19.48 -0.30 2.79
C LEU A 66 -18.55 0.78 2.25
N ILE A 67 -17.27 0.66 2.58
CA ILE A 67 -16.21 1.60 2.18
C ILE A 67 -15.20 0.86 1.33
N ARG A 68 -14.86 1.39 0.16
CA ARG A 68 -13.76 0.86 -0.65
C ARG A 68 -12.46 1.58 -0.30
N ILE A 69 -11.42 0.82 -0.02
CA ILE A 69 -10.05 1.35 0.07
C ILE A 69 -9.52 1.54 -1.33
N THR A 70 -8.86 2.67 -1.55
CA THR A 70 -8.10 2.93 -2.79
C THR A 70 -6.67 3.30 -2.41
N ALA A 71 -5.70 2.77 -3.15
CA ALA A 71 -4.31 3.16 -2.99
C ALA A 71 -4.16 4.62 -3.46
N LYS A 72 -3.93 5.52 -2.52
CA LYS A 72 -3.74 6.94 -2.80
C LYS A 72 -2.44 7.12 -3.59
N ALA A 73 -2.50 7.94 -4.63
CA ALA A 73 -1.29 8.31 -5.35
C ALA A 73 -0.36 9.13 -4.43
N GLU A 74 0.89 8.72 -4.35
CA GLU A 74 1.90 9.33 -3.48
C GLU A 74 3.25 9.44 -4.19
N SER A 75 4.17 10.23 -3.63
CA SER A 75 5.49 10.48 -4.24
C SER A 75 6.37 9.25 -4.17
N VAL A 76 6.74 8.70 -5.32
CA VAL A 76 7.49 7.46 -5.45
C VAL A 76 8.68 7.58 -6.40
N LEU A 77 9.64 6.70 -6.20
CA LEU A 77 10.67 6.36 -7.18
C LEU A 77 10.24 5.07 -7.89
N THR A 78 10.06 5.13 -9.21
CA THR A 78 9.91 3.93 -10.05
C THR A 78 11.25 3.62 -10.71
N VAL A 79 11.77 2.43 -10.44
CA VAL A 79 13.08 1.95 -10.85
C VAL A 79 12.90 0.88 -11.92
N PHE A 80 13.56 1.05 -13.07
CA PHE A 80 13.45 0.15 -14.22
C PHE A 80 14.82 -0.05 -14.87
N THR A 81 14.92 -1.10 -15.68
CA THR A 81 16.14 -1.46 -16.39
C THR A 81 15.83 -2.49 -17.46
N GLN A 82 16.63 -2.51 -18.52
CA GLN A 82 16.60 -3.55 -19.54
C GLN A 82 17.27 -4.87 -19.09
N THR A 83 17.90 -4.89 -17.90
CA THR A 83 18.62 -6.04 -17.36
C THR A 83 17.94 -6.57 -16.09
N PRO A 84 17.12 -7.65 -16.16
CA PRO A 84 16.38 -8.18 -15.01
C PRO A 84 17.23 -8.49 -13.77
N LEU A 85 18.50 -8.89 -13.96
CA LEU A 85 19.45 -9.13 -12.88
C LEU A 85 19.72 -7.88 -12.01
N LEU A 86 19.68 -6.67 -12.59
CA LEU A 86 19.86 -5.44 -11.83
C LEU A 86 18.64 -5.15 -10.93
N LEU A 87 17.41 -5.43 -11.37
CA LEU A 87 16.24 -5.33 -10.48
C LEU A 87 16.34 -6.31 -9.32
N MET A 88 16.78 -7.55 -9.56
CA MET A 88 16.94 -8.54 -8.48
C MET A 88 17.99 -8.08 -7.45
N ARG A 89 19.11 -7.52 -7.89
CA ARG A 89 20.12 -6.94 -7.00
C ARG A 89 19.58 -5.74 -6.22
N ALA A 90 18.84 -4.86 -6.88
CA ALA A 90 18.21 -3.71 -6.24
C ALA A 90 17.23 -4.15 -5.15
N ALA A 91 16.35 -5.11 -5.45
CA ALA A 91 15.40 -5.67 -4.49
C ALA A 91 16.11 -6.30 -3.29
N TYR A 92 17.22 -7.02 -3.51
CA TYR A 92 18.05 -7.55 -2.43
C TYR A 92 18.61 -6.45 -1.52
N HIS A 93 19.19 -5.39 -2.10
CA HIS A 93 19.77 -4.28 -1.32
C HIS A 93 18.71 -3.45 -0.57
N LEU A 94 17.53 -3.25 -1.16
CA LEU A 94 16.41 -2.57 -0.52
C LEU A 94 15.81 -3.42 0.61
N GLY A 95 15.65 -4.72 0.38
CA GLY A 95 15.20 -5.68 1.38
C GLY A 95 16.13 -5.75 2.60
N ASN A 96 17.45 -5.76 2.38
CA ASN A 96 18.45 -5.71 3.46
C ASN A 96 18.38 -4.44 4.32
N ARG A 97 17.72 -3.38 3.82
CA ARG A 97 17.51 -2.12 4.52
C ARG A 97 16.09 -1.99 5.09
N HIS A 98 15.28 -3.05 4.98
CA HIS A 98 13.86 -3.05 5.38
C HIS A 98 13.04 -1.94 4.70
N VAL A 99 13.38 -1.60 3.47
CA VAL A 99 12.62 -0.62 2.68
C VAL A 99 11.34 -1.30 2.18
N PRO A 100 10.15 -0.68 2.34
CA PRO A 100 8.95 -1.13 1.64
C PRO A 100 9.14 -0.98 0.14
N VAL A 101 8.95 -2.06 -0.61
CA VAL A 101 9.15 -2.08 -2.07
C VAL A 101 8.00 -2.80 -2.74
N GLU A 102 7.42 -2.17 -3.75
CA GLU A 102 6.52 -2.82 -4.69
C GLU A 102 7.37 -3.48 -5.77
N ILE A 103 7.15 -4.77 -6.01
CA ILE A 103 7.97 -5.59 -6.88
C ILE A 103 7.13 -6.07 -8.03
N THR A 104 7.58 -5.81 -9.25
CA THR A 104 6.97 -6.35 -10.47
C THR A 104 8.03 -6.95 -11.38
N PRO A 105 7.65 -7.68 -12.45
CA PRO A 105 8.61 -8.21 -13.41
C PRO A 105 9.42 -7.13 -14.14
N SER A 106 8.93 -5.89 -14.23
CA SER A 106 9.51 -4.82 -15.06
C SER A 106 9.99 -3.61 -14.27
N TYR A 107 9.59 -3.44 -13.01
CA TYR A 107 10.03 -2.34 -12.17
C TYR A 107 10.01 -2.68 -10.68
N LEU A 108 10.78 -1.91 -9.91
CA LEU A 108 10.61 -1.75 -8.47
C LEU A 108 10.06 -0.37 -8.19
N ARG A 109 9.20 -0.21 -7.19
CA ARG A 109 8.74 1.09 -6.73
C ARG A 109 8.92 1.22 -5.22
N LEU A 110 9.33 2.39 -4.77
CA LEU A 110 9.55 2.72 -3.37
C LEU A 110 9.18 4.19 -3.09
N SER A 111 8.94 4.54 -1.83
CA SER A 111 8.76 5.93 -1.43
C SER A 111 9.99 6.78 -1.76
N THR A 112 9.79 8.07 -1.98
CA THR A 112 10.87 8.99 -2.35
C THR A 112 11.89 9.13 -1.21
N ASP A 113 13.15 8.78 -1.50
CA ASP A 113 14.29 8.88 -0.58
C ASP A 113 15.58 9.21 -1.37
N PRO A 114 16.22 10.36 -1.13
CA PRO A 114 17.44 10.76 -1.85
C PRO A 114 18.65 9.83 -1.66
N VAL A 115 18.78 9.20 -0.50
CA VAL A 115 19.87 8.27 -0.19
C VAL A 115 19.68 6.98 -0.97
N LEU A 116 18.45 6.46 -0.98
CA LEU A 116 18.12 5.26 -1.76
C LEU A 116 18.19 5.53 -3.27
N ARG A 117 17.74 6.71 -3.73
CA ARG A 117 17.90 7.16 -5.12
C ARG A 117 19.36 7.07 -5.56
N THR A 118 20.26 7.70 -4.80
CA THR A 118 21.70 7.69 -5.09
C THR A 118 22.27 6.27 -5.14
N MET A 119 21.87 5.41 -4.20
CA MET A 119 22.30 4.00 -4.16
C MET A 119 21.85 3.23 -5.41
N LEU A 120 20.61 3.46 -5.87
CA LEU A 120 20.05 2.80 -7.04
C LEU A 120 20.70 3.31 -8.33
N GLU A 121 21.02 4.60 -8.43
CA GLU A 121 21.79 5.17 -9.55
C GLU A 121 23.20 4.56 -9.62
N GLN A 122 23.86 4.37 -8.47
CA GLN A 122 25.18 3.71 -8.42
C GLN A 122 25.15 2.23 -8.85
N LEU A 123 23.98 1.57 -8.76
CA LEU A 123 23.78 0.23 -9.31
C LEU A 123 23.53 0.23 -10.84
N GLY A 124 23.46 1.41 -11.47
CA GLY A 124 23.20 1.57 -12.90
C GLY A 124 21.73 1.43 -13.29
N LEU A 125 20.81 1.71 -12.37
CA LEU A 125 19.36 1.65 -12.64
C LEU A 125 18.84 2.99 -13.14
N GLU A 126 17.81 2.94 -13.98
CA GLU A 126 17.07 4.11 -14.39
C GLU A 126 15.94 4.37 -13.38
N ILE A 127 15.77 5.63 -12.99
CA ILE A 127 14.83 6.04 -11.94
C ILE A 127 13.95 7.18 -12.46
N LYS A 128 12.64 7.08 -12.20
CA LYS A 128 11.67 8.16 -12.40
C LYS A 128 11.04 8.54 -11.08
N GLU A 129 10.90 9.85 -10.85
CA GLU A 129 10.09 10.42 -9.78
C GLU A 129 8.68 10.64 -10.31
N GLU A 130 7.68 10.06 -9.63
CA GLU A 130 6.29 10.06 -10.08
C GLU A 130 5.33 10.19 -8.89
N ILE A 131 4.09 10.58 -9.16
CA ILE A 131 2.99 10.51 -8.18
C ILE A 131 2.05 9.39 -8.64
N LEU A 132 2.18 8.22 -8.02
CA LEU A 132 1.45 7.01 -8.41
C LEU A 132 0.99 6.23 -7.17
N PRO A 133 -0.06 5.39 -7.29
CA PRO A 133 -0.39 4.43 -6.25
C PRO A 133 0.80 3.52 -5.95
N PHE A 134 1.03 3.25 -4.67
CA PHE A 134 2.15 2.47 -4.20
C PHE A 134 1.66 1.30 -3.35
N GLN A 135 2.00 0.07 -3.74
CA GLN A 135 1.59 -1.17 -3.06
C GLN A 135 2.81 -2.06 -2.76
N PRO A 136 3.54 -1.77 -1.66
CA PRO A 136 4.70 -2.57 -1.30
C PRO A 136 4.32 -4.01 -0.98
N GLU A 137 5.26 -4.92 -1.26
CA GLU A 137 5.18 -6.30 -0.83
C GLU A 137 5.07 -6.39 0.69
N LEU A 138 4.24 -7.32 1.15
CA LEU A 138 4.18 -7.61 2.58
C LEU A 138 5.47 -8.31 2.98
N GLY A 139 6.08 -7.86 4.09
CA GLY A 139 7.24 -8.54 4.64
C GLY A 139 6.95 -10.03 4.92
N ALA A 140 8.00 -10.85 4.93
CA ALA A 140 7.90 -12.32 5.03
C ALA A 140 7.07 -12.84 6.23
N TYR A 141 6.88 -12.03 7.27
CA TYR A 141 6.14 -12.38 8.49
C TYR A 141 4.71 -11.84 8.53
N GLY A 142 4.28 -11.07 7.52
CA GLY A 142 2.96 -10.43 7.47
C GLY A 142 1.80 -11.34 7.01
N GLN A 143 2.08 -12.57 6.56
CA GLN A 143 1.06 -13.47 6.00
C GLN A 143 0.24 -14.28 7.02
N GLN A 144 0.51 -14.19 8.33
CA GLN A 144 -0.03 -15.16 9.31
C GLN A 144 -1.49 -14.93 9.78
N HIS A 145 -2.29 -14.09 9.13
CA HIS A 145 -3.67 -13.79 9.60
C HIS A 145 -4.81 -14.01 8.59
N HIS A 146 -4.59 -14.76 7.51
CA HIS A 146 -5.67 -15.24 6.63
C HIS A 146 -5.73 -16.78 6.61
N ALA A 147 -6.16 -17.36 7.72
CA ALA A 147 -6.78 -18.68 7.74
C ALA A 147 -7.68 -18.76 8.98
N HIS A 148 -8.99 -18.60 8.80
CA HIS A 148 -10.09 -19.39 9.38
C HIS A 148 -11.43 -18.73 9.05
#